data_AF-A0A9E0Q725-F1
#
_entry.id   AF-A0A9E0Q725-F1
#
_cell.length_a   1.000
_cell.length_b   1.000
_cell.length_c   1.000
_cell.angle_alpha   90.00
_cell.angle_beta   90.00
_cell.angle_gamma   90.00
#
_symmetry.space_group_name_H-M   'P 1'
#
loop_
_entity.id
_entity.type
_entity.pdbx_description
1 polymer ?
#
loop_
_entity_poly.entity_id
_entity_poly.type
_entity_poly.pdbx_seq_one_letter_code
_entity_poly.pdbx_strand_id
1 'polypeptide(L)'
;MKRRDFFRYLSIGGAGIAISPMVKAAERIPLFLSDDKPATNIADAMAIPRTKNSMPGLYPGRVVKVTDPLSVVDGVPSDQRAYDMLKASMLQLTGEKNLKRAWRKFVNPKDIIGLKVNPVAGRLLTTSHSVTGAVIKQLEESGIPRKNIIIWDRREMQLHETGYNSDNYPGIEIAGTECMDEKGGFYDNEGKLYSESRIEKREKFFADVEGSYDSYTIPYMVNEGKDSYFTKIVTEKVTKIINLPILKNAGPTTTLCLKNLAFGSITNTSRLHSKLWHETCAYVCAFPPLRDKVVLNIADGLIGCFDGGPSAKPQFICNYNMLLVGSDPVSVDRIGHDVIIAKRVSEGIQKIDRPEASKFIALAEELGLGIGRREDIELLEVNML
;
A
#
# COMPACT_ATOMS: atom_id res chain seq x y z
N MET A 1 -20.39 -6.83 16.55
CA MET A 1 -19.09 -6.36 17.11
C MET A 1 -19.37 -5.16 18.03
N LYS A 2 -18.88 -5.12 19.28
CA LYS A 2 -19.14 -3.96 20.18
C LYS A 2 -18.34 -2.75 19.67
N ARG A 3 -18.92 -1.53 19.77
CA ARG A 3 -18.30 -0.25 19.33
C ARG A 3 -16.83 -0.08 19.78
N ARG A 4 -16.47 -0.61 20.95
CA ARG A 4 -15.09 -0.63 21.51
C ARG A 4 -14.11 -1.53 20.75
N ASP A 5 -14.55 -2.68 20.23
CA ASP A 5 -13.68 -3.60 19.47
C ASP A 5 -13.40 -3.03 18.08
N PHE A 6 -14.38 -2.33 17.51
CA PHE A 6 -14.22 -1.59 16.26
C PHE A 6 -13.21 -0.44 16.39
N PHE A 7 -13.19 0.31 17.50
CA PHE A 7 -12.16 1.32 17.75
C PHE A 7 -10.74 0.74 17.83
N ARG A 8 -10.55 -0.52 18.23
CA ARG A 8 -9.24 -1.20 18.13
C ARG A 8 -8.82 -1.46 16.69
N TYR A 9 -9.78 -1.65 15.78
CA TYR A 9 -9.55 -1.80 14.34
C TYR A 9 -9.59 -0.47 13.56
N LEU A 10 -10.19 0.61 14.11
CA LEU A 10 -10.27 1.94 13.50
C LEU A 10 -9.25 2.96 14.03
N SER A 11 -8.77 2.84 15.27
CA SER A 11 -7.76 3.75 15.87
C SER A 11 -6.40 3.72 15.15
N ILE A 12 -6.33 2.93 14.09
CA ILE A 12 -5.34 2.93 13.01
C ILE A 12 -5.23 4.29 12.28
N GLY A 13 -6.20 5.21 12.42
CA GLY A 13 -6.04 6.60 11.97
C GLY A 13 -7.13 7.55 12.48
N GLY A 14 -6.80 8.41 13.45
CA GLY A 14 -7.53 9.65 13.75
C GLY A 14 -8.21 9.76 15.12
N ALA A 15 -7.91 10.87 15.82
CA ALA A 15 -8.43 11.42 17.08
C ALA A 15 -8.01 10.74 18.41
N GLY A 16 -7.17 11.44 19.17
CA GLY A 16 -6.67 11.03 20.49
C GLY A 16 -7.67 11.23 21.63
N ILE A 17 -7.41 10.56 22.77
CA ILE A 17 -7.74 10.98 24.14
C ILE A 17 -6.92 10.13 25.14
N ALA A 18 -6.35 10.85 26.12
CA ALA A 18 -5.92 10.52 27.48
C ALA A 18 -5.06 9.27 27.77
N ILE A 19 -3.89 9.59 28.35
CA ILE A 19 -2.94 8.69 29.02
C ILE A 19 -3.63 8.03 30.23
N SER A 20 -3.56 6.70 30.32
CA SER A 20 -3.76 5.95 31.56
C SER A 20 -2.87 4.69 31.55
N PRO A 21 -2.27 4.29 32.69
CA PRO A 21 -1.14 3.38 32.73
C PRO A 21 -1.59 1.92 32.62
N MET A 22 -1.66 1.39 31.40
CA MET A 22 -1.75 -0.06 31.17
C MET A 22 -0.71 -0.49 30.13
N VAL A 23 0.56 -0.37 30.51
CA VAL A 23 1.75 -0.81 29.73
C VAL A 23 1.90 -2.35 29.71
N LYS A 24 0.92 -3.15 30.14
CA LYS A 24 1.09 -4.62 30.22
C LYS A 24 0.03 -5.48 29.50
N ALA A 25 -0.73 -4.92 28.55
CA ALA A 25 -1.76 -5.68 27.83
C ALA A 25 -1.56 -5.76 26.29
N ALA A 26 -0.37 -5.41 25.78
CA ALA A 26 -0.09 -5.43 24.34
C ALA A 26 0.29 -6.81 23.77
N GLU A 27 0.40 -7.86 24.61
CA GLU A 27 0.96 -9.16 24.19
C GLU A 27 -0.04 -10.19 23.63
N ARG A 28 -1.34 -9.87 23.45
CA ARG A 28 -2.27 -10.84 22.85
C ARG A 28 -3.27 -10.19 21.90
N ILE A 29 -2.81 -9.86 20.69
CA ILE A 29 -3.66 -9.95 19.51
C ILE A 29 -3.41 -11.38 18.97
N PRO A 30 -4.40 -12.28 18.96
CA PRO A 30 -4.21 -13.60 18.37
C PRO A 30 -4.23 -13.45 16.84
N LEU A 31 -3.15 -12.93 16.26
CA LEU A 31 -2.91 -12.91 14.82
C LEU A 31 -2.63 -14.33 14.28
N PHE A 32 -2.54 -15.34 15.17
CA PHE A 32 -1.89 -16.62 14.90
C PHE A 32 -2.64 -17.86 15.44
N LEU A 33 -3.95 -17.79 15.73
CA LEU A 33 -4.68 -18.96 16.27
C LEU A 33 -5.99 -19.24 15.52
N SER A 34 -5.94 -20.11 14.51
CA SER A 34 -6.96 -21.14 14.22
C SER A 34 -6.45 -22.13 13.17
N ASP A 35 -6.59 -23.44 13.42
CA ASP A 35 -6.20 -24.51 12.48
C ASP A 35 -7.17 -24.67 11.30
N ASP A 36 -8.42 -24.22 11.41
CA ASP A 36 -9.35 -24.13 10.27
C ASP A 36 -9.19 -22.81 9.53
N LYS A 37 -8.44 -22.86 8.42
CA LYS A 37 -8.29 -21.73 7.50
C LYS A 37 -9.57 -21.58 6.65
N PRO A 38 -10.23 -20.42 6.66
CA PRO A 38 -11.39 -20.17 5.82
C PRO A 38 -11.08 -20.38 4.33
N ALA A 39 -12.01 -21.00 3.59
CA ALA A 39 -11.89 -21.18 2.15
C ALA A 39 -11.88 -19.83 1.41
N THR A 40 -11.19 -19.76 0.28
CA THR A 40 -11.13 -18.57 -0.59
C THR A 40 -11.21 -18.96 -2.06
N ASN A 41 -11.45 -18.01 -2.95
CA ASN A 41 -11.46 -18.23 -4.40
C ASN A 41 -10.10 -17.99 -5.08
N ILE A 42 -8.98 -18.18 -4.38
CA ILE A 42 -7.64 -17.99 -4.96
C ILE A 42 -7.36 -18.93 -6.14
N ALA A 43 -7.91 -20.14 -6.13
CA ALA A 43 -7.78 -21.08 -7.25
C ALA A 43 -8.33 -20.50 -8.57
N ASP A 44 -9.45 -19.76 -8.49
CA ASP A 44 -10.05 -19.11 -9.65
C ASP A 44 -9.11 -18.05 -10.24
N ALA A 45 -8.49 -17.22 -9.39
CA ALA A 45 -7.53 -16.21 -9.82
C ALA A 45 -6.27 -16.83 -10.46
N MET A 46 -5.80 -17.95 -9.90
CA MET A 46 -4.64 -18.68 -10.42
C MET A 46 -4.91 -19.40 -11.74
N ALA A 47 -6.17 -19.75 -12.01
CA ALA A 47 -6.58 -20.32 -13.29
C ALA A 47 -6.61 -19.29 -14.43
N ILE A 48 -6.67 -17.98 -14.12
CA ILE A 48 -6.69 -16.93 -15.14
C ILE A 48 -5.28 -16.76 -15.74
N PRO A 49 -5.11 -16.92 -17.07
CA PRO A 49 -3.81 -16.80 -17.72
C PRO A 49 -3.09 -15.48 -17.41
N ARG A 50 -1.78 -15.56 -17.22
CA ARG A 50 -0.93 -14.38 -17.02
C ARG A 50 -0.72 -13.65 -18.34
N THR A 51 -0.41 -12.37 -18.25
CA THR A 51 -0.01 -11.52 -19.37
C THR A 51 1.47 -11.14 -19.24
N LYS A 52 2.04 -10.53 -20.27
CA LYS A 52 3.42 -9.98 -20.21
C LYS A 52 3.62 -8.90 -19.14
N ASN A 53 2.52 -8.31 -18.64
CA ASN A 53 2.55 -7.27 -17.61
C ASN A 53 2.27 -7.84 -16.22
N SER A 54 2.00 -9.14 -16.09
CA SER A 54 1.78 -9.75 -14.79
C SER A 54 3.00 -9.52 -13.88
N MET A 55 2.74 -9.34 -12.58
CA MET A 55 3.76 -9.44 -11.53
C MET A 55 4.65 -10.68 -11.78
N PRO A 56 5.94 -10.68 -11.43
CA PRO A 56 6.71 -9.63 -10.73
C PRO A 56 7.11 -8.42 -11.59
N GLY A 57 6.64 -8.32 -12.83
CA GLY A 57 6.99 -7.24 -13.73
C GLY A 57 8.36 -7.43 -14.40
N LEU A 58 8.97 -6.34 -14.86
CA LEU A 58 10.12 -6.37 -15.78
C LEU A 58 11.45 -6.81 -15.17
N TYR A 59 11.62 -6.64 -13.86
CA TYR A 59 12.86 -6.86 -13.13
C TYR A 59 12.59 -7.69 -11.87
N PRO A 60 12.20 -8.98 -12.03
CA PRO A 60 11.98 -9.89 -10.91
C PRO A 60 13.20 -9.95 -9.98
N GLY A 61 12.99 -9.94 -8.67
CA GLY A 61 14.09 -10.08 -7.71
C GLY A 61 15.07 -8.90 -7.64
N ARG A 62 14.86 -7.80 -8.36
CA ARG A 62 15.75 -6.63 -8.33
C ARG A 62 15.12 -5.48 -7.55
N VAL A 63 15.83 -5.02 -6.52
CA VAL A 63 15.42 -3.86 -5.71
C VAL A 63 16.57 -2.86 -5.68
N VAL A 64 16.27 -1.59 -5.98
CA VAL A 64 17.20 -0.49 -5.77
C VAL A 64 16.87 0.17 -4.44
N LYS A 65 17.86 0.28 -3.57
CA LYS A 65 17.80 1.02 -2.31
C LYS A 65 18.64 2.28 -2.47
N VAL A 66 17.97 3.43 -2.46
CA VAL A 66 18.65 4.73 -2.51
C VAL A 66 18.54 5.41 -1.15
N THR A 67 19.64 5.92 -0.64
CA THR A 67 19.70 6.72 0.59
C THR A 67 20.24 8.12 0.30
N ASP A 68 19.69 9.12 0.97
CA ASP A 68 20.21 10.50 0.93
C ASP A 68 19.99 11.16 2.30
N PRO A 69 21.03 11.38 3.11
CA PRO A 69 20.88 11.98 4.45
C PRO A 69 20.21 13.35 4.46
N LEU A 70 20.21 14.09 3.34
CA LEU A 70 19.61 15.41 3.18
C LEU A 70 18.18 15.34 2.63
N SER A 71 17.64 14.14 2.39
CA SER A 71 16.27 13.95 1.91
C SER A 71 15.20 14.32 2.92
N VAL A 72 15.54 14.40 4.22
CA VAL A 72 14.66 14.89 5.27
C VAL A 72 15.46 15.79 6.19
N VAL A 73 15.06 17.06 6.30
CA VAL A 73 15.70 18.07 7.16
C VAL A 73 14.64 18.57 8.12
N ASP A 74 14.95 18.57 9.42
CA ASP A 74 14.01 18.98 10.49
C ASP A 74 12.64 18.27 10.43
N GLY A 75 12.64 16.99 10.00
CA GLY A 75 11.44 16.18 9.86
C GLY A 75 10.61 16.50 8.61
N VAL A 76 11.12 17.32 7.70
CA VAL A 76 10.45 17.70 6.45
C VAL A 76 11.15 17.06 5.25
N PRO A 77 10.44 16.23 4.46
CA PRO A 77 10.97 15.70 3.21
C PRO A 77 11.31 16.80 2.19
N SER A 78 12.43 16.64 1.48
CA SER A 78 12.87 17.56 0.43
C SER A 78 12.40 17.10 -0.95
N ASP A 79 11.62 17.94 -1.65
CA ASP A 79 11.12 17.66 -3.00
C ASP A 79 12.24 17.39 -4.01
N GLN A 80 13.30 18.21 -3.97
CA GLN A 80 14.43 18.06 -4.90
C GLN A 80 15.19 16.77 -4.64
N ARG A 81 15.49 16.44 -3.36
CA ARG A 81 16.17 15.19 -3.03
C ARG A 81 15.31 13.97 -3.34
N ALA A 82 14.00 14.02 -3.07
CA ALA A 82 13.09 12.95 -3.47
C ALA A 82 13.09 12.72 -5.00
N TYR A 83 13.11 13.79 -5.79
CA TYR A 83 13.26 13.71 -7.25
C TYR A 83 14.59 13.07 -7.66
N ASP A 84 15.71 13.49 -7.07
CA ASP A 84 17.04 12.98 -7.42
C ASP A 84 17.23 11.51 -7.00
N MET A 85 16.74 11.14 -5.82
CA MET A 85 16.73 9.74 -5.35
C MET A 85 15.91 8.84 -6.27
N LEU A 86 14.70 9.28 -6.67
CA LEU A 86 13.87 8.52 -7.59
C LEU A 86 14.52 8.41 -8.97
N LYS A 87 15.14 9.49 -9.47
CA LYS A 87 15.88 9.47 -10.72
C LYS A 87 17.02 8.45 -10.68
N ALA A 88 17.84 8.47 -9.63
CA ALA A 88 18.91 7.49 -9.44
C ALA A 88 18.36 6.06 -9.39
N SER A 89 17.26 5.85 -8.67
CA SER A 89 16.56 4.56 -8.59
C SER A 89 16.15 4.05 -9.96
N MET A 90 15.51 4.90 -10.77
CA MET A 90 14.98 4.52 -12.09
C MET A 90 16.10 4.18 -13.08
N LEU A 91 17.19 4.96 -13.09
CA LEU A 91 18.34 4.70 -13.96
C LEU A 91 19.06 3.40 -13.54
N GLN A 92 19.26 3.20 -12.24
CA GLN A 92 19.89 1.99 -11.71
C GLN A 92 19.06 0.73 -11.95
N LEU A 93 17.75 0.79 -11.69
CA LEU A 93 16.84 -0.35 -11.87
C LEU A 93 16.81 -0.82 -13.33
N THR A 94 16.72 0.15 -14.25
CA THR A 94 16.48 -0.12 -15.68
C THR A 94 17.75 -0.29 -16.51
N GLY A 95 18.89 0.19 -16.02
CA GLY A 95 20.15 0.30 -16.77
C GLY A 95 20.14 1.38 -17.85
N GLU A 96 19.08 2.19 -17.95
CA GLU A 96 19.01 3.28 -18.92
C GLU A 96 19.83 4.49 -18.45
N LYS A 97 20.42 5.21 -19.42
CA LYS A 97 21.14 6.47 -19.15
C LYS A 97 20.25 7.71 -19.21
N ASN A 98 19.02 7.55 -19.70
CA ASN A 98 18.07 8.62 -19.91
C ASN A 98 16.78 8.33 -19.14
N LEU A 99 16.37 9.29 -18.31
CA LEU A 99 15.23 9.12 -17.42
C LEU A 99 13.91 8.87 -18.16
N LYS A 100 13.68 9.55 -19.28
CA LYS A 100 12.51 9.31 -20.12
C LYS A 100 12.51 7.88 -20.65
N ARG A 101 13.65 7.35 -21.14
CA ARG A 101 13.73 5.95 -21.58
C ARG A 101 13.48 4.96 -20.43
N ALA A 102 13.97 5.25 -19.22
CA ALA A 102 13.71 4.43 -18.04
C ALA A 102 12.20 4.32 -17.74
N TRP A 103 11.50 5.45 -17.62
CA TRP A 103 10.05 5.48 -17.40
C TRP A 103 9.26 4.81 -18.52
N ARG A 104 9.69 4.98 -19.78
CA ARG A 104 9.03 4.39 -20.94
C ARG A 104 9.11 2.87 -21.03
N LYS A 105 9.89 2.21 -20.18
CA LYS A 105 9.80 0.75 -20.02
C LYS A 105 8.52 0.33 -19.29
N PHE A 106 8.05 1.13 -18.34
CA PHE A 106 6.90 0.79 -17.49
C PHE A 106 5.57 1.36 -18.03
N VAL A 107 5.61 2.56 -18.61
CA VAL A 107 4.42 3.33 -19.02
C VAL A 107 4.59 4.07 -20.36
N ASN A 108 3.49 4.29 -21.07
CA ASN A 108 3.45 4.99 -22.36
C ASN A 108 2.42 6.15 -22.34
N PRO A 109 2.44 7.11 -23.31
CA PRO A 109 1.61 8.32 -23.23
C PRO A 109 0.10 8.06 -23.29
N LYS A 110 -0.32 6.86 -23.72
CA LYS A 110 -1.72 6.46 -23.81
C LYS A 110 -2.22 5.79 -22.53
N ASP A 111 -1.32 5.41 -21.62
CA ASP A 111 -1.71 4.79 -20.36
C ASP A 111 -2.43 5.80 -19.47
N ILE A 112 -3.47 5.33 -18.78
CA ILE A 112 -4.00 5.94 -17.57
C ILE A 112 -3.28 5.30 -16.38
N ILE A 113 -2.58 6.13 -15.59
CA ILE A 113 -1.69 5.70 -14.52
C ILE A 113 -2.35 5.98 -13.16
N GLY A 114 -2.59 4.92 -12.41
CA GLY A 114 -3.00 5.00 -11.01
C GLY A 114 -1.80 5.06 -10.07
N LEU A 115 -1.62 6.15 -9.34
CA LEU A 115 -0.66 6.27 -8.23
C LEU A 115 -1.35 5.82 -6.94
N LYS A 116 -1.01 4.61 -6.47
CA LYS A 116 -1.59 4.03 -5.26
C LYS A 116 -0.81 4.47 -4.03
N VAL A 117 -1.21 5.61 -3.45
CA VAL A 117 -0.60 6.17 -2.22
C VAL A 117 -1.12 5.45 -0.97
N ASN A 118 -0.64 5.86 0.22
CA ASN A 118 -1.05 5.32 1.51
C ASN A 118 -1.31 6.46 2.53
N PRO A 119 -2.57 6.87 2.72
CA PRO A 119 -2.94 7.92 3.68
C PRO A 119 -3.30 7.39 5.07
N VAL A 120 -3.25 6.06 5.28
CA VAL A 120 -3.96 5.39 6.40
C VAL A 120 -3.52 5.84 7.78
N ALA A 121 -2.23 6.16 7.96
CA ALA A 121 -1.70 6.56 9.26
C ALA A 121 -1.82 8.09 9.52
N GLY A 122 -2.58 8.80 8.67
CA GLY A 122 -2.95 10.19 8.82
C GLY A 122 -1.81 11.17 8.50
N ARG A 123 -2.00 12.44 8.85
CA ARG A 123 -1.06 13.53 8.54
C ARG A 123 0.35 13.33 9.08
N LEU A 124 0.51 12.55 10.15
CA LEU A 124 1.81 12.24 10.74
C LEU A 124 2.64 11.31 9.86
N LEU A 125 2.01 10.42 9.09
CA LEU A 125 2.68 9.43 8.27
C LEU A 125 1.78 9.01 7.10
N THR A 126 1.89 9.77 6.02
CA THR A 126 1.29 9.47 4.72
C THR A 126 2.43 9.28 3.70
N THR A 127 2.15 8.70 2.53
CA THR A 127 3.10 8.74 1.41
C THR A 127 3.49 10.21 1.21
N SER A 128 4.78 10.51 1.27
CA SER A 128 5.27 11.87 1.27
C SER A 128 4.88 12.58 -0.03
N HIS A 129 4.37 13.81 0.09
CA HIS A 129 4.06 14.63 -1.08
C HIS A 129 5.29 14.86 -1.97
N SER A 130 6.50 14.90 -1.39
CA SER A 130 7.77 14.99 -2.11
C SER A 130 8.00 13.78 -3.03
N VAL A 131 7.70 12.56 -2.58
CA VAL A 131 7.85 11.35 -3.40
C VAL A 131 6.77 11.30 -4.47
N THR A 132 5.51 11.57 -4.12
CA THR A 132 4.41 11.62 -5.11
C THR A 132 4.64 12.70 -6.17
N GLY A 133 5.10 13.88 -5.76
CA GLY A 133 5.47 14.99 -6.64
C GLY A 133 6.64 14.64 -7.55
N ALA A 134 7.67 13.96 -7.04
CA ALA A 134 8.78 13.45 -7.84
C ALA A 134 8.30 12.47 -8.92
N VAL A 135 7.41 11.53 -8.59
CA VAL A 135 6.83 10.58 -9.55
C VAL A 135 6.07 11.33 -10.65
N ILE A 136 5.16 12.24 -10.28
CA ILE A 136 4.37 13.02 -11.23
C ILE A 136 5.27 13.83 -12.17
N LYS A 137 6.22 14.57 -11.62
CA LYS A 137 7.15 15.41 -12.39
C LYS A 137 7.95 14.58 -13.39
N GLN A 138 8.48 13.43 -12.98
CA GLN A 138 9.24 12.57 -13.89
C GLN A 138 8.36 11.88 -14.95
N LEU A 139 7.11 11.55 -14.63
CA LEU A 139 6.14 11.05 -15.60
C LEU A 139 5.81 12.11 -16.67
N GLU A 140 5.56 13.35 -16.25
CA GLU A 140 5.30 14.49 -17.15
C GLU A 140 6.50 14.79 -18.06
N GLU A 141 7.72 14.85 -17.49
CA GLU A 141 8.97 15.01 -18.26
C GLU A 141 9.21 13.85 -19.23
N SER A 142 8.72 12.66 -18.89
CA SER A 142 8.76 11.50 -19.77
C SER A 142 7.72 11.58 -20.89
N GLY A 143 6.76 12.51 -20.80
CA GLY A 143 5.69 12.79 -21.76
C GLY A 143 4.36 12.11 -21.44
N ILE A 144 4.10 11.77 -20.17
CA ILE A 144 2.78 11.33 -19.72
C ILE A 144 1.90 12.57 -19.50
N PRO A 145 0.71 12.65 -20.11
CA PRO A 145 -0.20 13.76 -19.84
C PRO A 145 -0.66 13.75 -18.38
N ARG A 146 -0.63 14.91 -17.71
CA ARG A 146 -1.10 15.07 -16.32
C ARG A 146 -2.51 14.53 -16.09
N LYS A 147 -3.41 14.80 -17.05
CA LYS A 147 -4.81 14.32 -17.05
C LYS A 147 -4.96 12.79 -17.09
N ASN A 148 -3.89 12.06 -17.43
CA ASN A 148 -3.89 10.60 -17.44
C ASN A 148 -3.41 10.03 -16.09
N ILE A 149 -3.15 10.88 -15.09
CA ILE A 149 -2.72 10.45 -13.75
C ILE A 149 -3.93 10.51 -12.81
N ILE A 150 -4.10 9.44 -12.03
CA ILE A 150 -5.10 9.34 -10.95
C ILE A 150 -4.35 9.01 -9.66
N ILE A 151 -4.50 9.81 -8.61
CA ILE A 151 -4.00 9.48 -7.27
C ILE A 151 -5.14 8.81 -6.52
N TRP A 152 -4.89 7.63 -5.96
CA TRP A 152 -5.96 6.86 -5.35
C TRP A 152 -5.53 6.05 -4.12
N ASP A 153 -6.52 5.76 -3.29
CA ASP A 153 -6.50 4.85 -2.16
C ASP A 153 -7.92 4.28 -1.98
N ARG A 154 -8.15 3.49 -0.92
CA ARG A 154 -9.49 3.02 -0.59
C ARG A 154 -10.39 4.15 -0.10
N ARG A 155 -9.89 5.05 0.74
CA ARG A 155 -10.67 6.10 1.43
C ARG A 155 -10.37 7.49 0.90
N GLU A 156 -11.31 8.07 0.16
CA GLU A 156 -11.14 9.41 -0.41
C GLU A 156 -10.94 10.48 0.67
N MET A 157 -11.66 10.36 1.79
CA MET A 157 -11.56 11.35 2.86
C MET A 157 -10.18 11.35 3.55
N GLN A 158 -9.51 10.19 3.60
CA GLN A 158 -8.14 10.12 4.14
C GLN A 158 -7.12 10.71 3.15
N LEU A 159 -7.35 10.57 1.84
CA LEU A 159 -6.56 11.30 0.84
C LEU A 159 -6.68 12.81 1.07
N HIS A 160 -7.91 13.31 1.17
CA HIS A 160 -8.16 14.74 1.38
C HIS A 160 -7.57 15.24 2.71
N GLU A 161 -7.76 14.50 3.80
CA GLU A 161 -7.22 14.82 5.12
C GLU A 161 -5.70 14.97 5.10
N THR A 162 -5.03 14.13 4.30
CA THR A 162 -3.57 14.11 4.17
C THR A 162 -3.05 15.05 3.09
N GLY A 163 -3.89 15.81 2.40
CA GLY A 163 -3.47 16.84 1.43
C GLY A 163 -3.45 16.38 -0.02
N TYR A 164 -3.93 15.18 -0.33
CA TYR A 164 -4.21 14.76 -1.70
C TYR A 164 -5.58 15.27 -2.10
N ASN A 165 -5.65 16.46 -2.68
CA ASN A 165 -6.87 17.13 -3.13
C ASN A 165 -6.60 17.94 -4.42
N SER A 166 -7.64 18.50 -5.02
CA SER A 166 -7.55 19.28 -6.26
C SER A 166 -6.70 20.56 -6.13
N ASP A 167 -6.59 21.13 -4.94
CA ASP A 167 -5.83 22.36 -4.71
C ASP A 167 -4.32 22.10 -4.76
N ASN A 168 -3.88 21.00 -4.14
CA ASN A 168 -2.48 20.59 -4.14
C ASN A 168 -2.10 19.83 -5.43
N TYR A 169 -3.07 19.21 -6.11
CA TYR A 169 -2.86 18.41 -7.31
C TYR A 169 -3.80 18.83 -8.46
N PRO A 170 -3.71 20.08 -8.94
CA PRO A 170 -4.59 20.56 -10.00
C PRO A 170 -4.40 19.74 -11.27
N GLY A 171 -5.52 19.38 -11.92
CA GLY A 171 -5.54 18.60 -13.16
C GLY A 171 -5.24 17.11 -13.00
N ILE A 172 -5.18 16.59 -11.77
CA ILE A 172 -5.04 15.16 -11.46
C ILE A 172 -6.30 14.71 -10.72
N GLU A 173 -6.89 13.58 -11.14
CA GLU A 173 -8.03 13.00 -10.45
C GLU A 173 -7.59 12.43 -9.11
N ILE A 174 -8.30 12.78 -8.03
CA ILE A 174 -8.16 12.16 -6.71
C ILE A 174 -9.37 11.24 -6.52
N ALA A 175 -9.14 9.96 -6.25
CA ALA A 175 -10.22 8.99 -6.18
C ALA A 175 -10.08 8.01 -5.02
N GLY A 176 -11.15 7.83 -4.24
CA GLY A 176 -11.34 6.71 -3.33
C GLY A 176 -12.49 5.79 -3.75
N THR A 177 -12.50 4.58 -3.21
CA THR A 177 -13.65 3.66 -3.36
C THR A 177 -14.72 3.98 -2.34
N GLU A 178 -14.30 4.19 -1.09
CA GLU A 178 -15.09 4.74 0.00
C GLU A 178 -15.08 6.27 -0.10
N CYS A 179 -16.24 6.87 -0.31
CA CYS A 179 -16.37 8.30 -0.58
C CYS A 179 -17.59 8.93 0.11
N MET A 180 -17.56 10.25 0.25
CA MET A 180 -18.69 11.07 0.69
C MET A 180 -19.11 12.04 -0.42
N ASP A 181 -20.29 12.63 -0.29
CA ASP A 181 -20.67 13.84 -1.02
C ASP A 181 -19.98 15.10 -0.43
N GLU A 182 -20.25 16.26 -1.03
CA GLU A 182 -19.73 17.55 -0.60
C GLU A 182 -20.17 17.97 0.83
N LYS A 183 -21.23 17.37 1.36
CA LYS A 183 -21.76 17.63 2.71
C LYS A 183 -21.23 16.63 3.75
N GLY A 184 -20.38 15.68 3.35
CA GLY A 184 -19.86 14.62 4.21
C GLY A 184 -20.82 13.44 4.42
N GLY A 185 -21.87 13.33 3.60
CA GLY A 185 -22.83 12.23 3.58
C GLY A 185 -22.32 11.05 2.77
N PHE A 186 -22.57 9.82 3.23
CA PHE A 186 -22.18 8.60 2.53
C PHE A 186 -23.25 8.03 1.60
N TYR A 187 -24.49 8.49 1.75
CA TYR A 187 -25.66 7.93 1.11
C TYR A 187 -26.31 8.97 0.20
N ASP A 188 -26.82 8.50 -0.93
CA ASP A 188 -27.70 9.30 -1.78
C ASP A 188 -29.12 9.43 -1.19
N ASN A 189 -29.98 10.15 -1.91
CA ASN A 189 -31.37 10.38 -1.50
C ASN A 189 -32.22 9.10 -1.49
N GLU A 190 -31.74 8.00 -2.08
CA GLU A 190 -32.40 6.68 -2.10
C GLU A 190 -31.89 5.78 -0.96
N GLY A 191 -30.95 6.27 -0.14
CA GLY A 191 -30.35 5.51 0.96
C GLY A 191 -29.29 4.51 0.50
N LYS A 192 -28.75 4.65 -0.72
CA LYS A 192 -27.68 3.82 -1.25
C LYS A 192 -26.33 4.48 -1.04
N LEU A 193 -25.30 3.69 -0.72
CA LEU A 193 -23.95 4.23 -0.56
C LEU A 193 -23.40 4.74 -1.90
N TYR A 194 -22.81 5.94 -1.92
CA TYR A 194 -22.10 6.44 -3.09
C TYR A 194 -21.01 5.46 -3.56
N SER A 195 -20.34 4.81 -2.61
CA SER A 195 -19.30 3.80 -2.82
C SER A 195 -19.78 2.58 -3.63
N GLU A 196 -21.08 2.24 -3.60
CA GLU A 196 -21.61 1.11 -4.38
C GLU A 196 -21.50 1.31 -5.89
N SER A 197 -21.49 2.57 -6.34
CA SER A 197 -21.29 2.91 -7.76
C SER A 197 -19.82 2.77 -8.19
N ARG A 198 -18.89 2.65 -7.23
CA ARG A 198 -17.43 2.64 -7.45
C ARG A 198 -16.81 1.24 -7.36
N ILE A 199 -17.62 0.19 -7.27
CA ILE A 199 -17.17 -1.22 -7.17
C ILE A 199 -17.61 -2.05 -8.37
N GLU A 200 -16.80 -3.04 -8.74
CA GLU A 200 -17.14 -4.04 -9.75
C GLU A 200 -17.57 -5.33 -9.05
N LYS A 201 -18.87 -5.66 -9.12
CA LYS A 201 -19.43 -6.81 -8.39
C LYS A 201 -19.05 -8.16 -9.00
N ARG A 202 -18.65 -8.19 -10.27
CA ARG A 202 -18.20 -9.41 -10.97
C ARG A 202 -16.76 -9.78 -10.62
N GLU A 203 -15.94 -8.80 -10.29
CA GLU A 203 -14.54 -8.98 -9.89
C GLU A 203 -14.46 -8.95 -8.36
N LYS A 204 -14.27 -10.13 -7.74
CA LYS A 204 -14.33 -10.25 -6.28
C LYS A 204 -13.34 -11.24 -5.68
N PHE A 205 -12.88 -10.92 -4.48
CA PHE A 205 -12.21 -11.84 -3.59
C PHE A 205 -13.24 -12.42 -2.60
N PHE A 206 -13.54 -13.70 -2.74
CA PHE A 206 -14.39 -14.45 -1.83
C PHE A 206 -13.55 -15.06 -0.71
N ALA A 207 -14.06 -14.97 0.51
CA ALA A 207 -13.53 -15.66 1.67
C ALA A 207 -14.67 -16.14 2.56
N ASP A 208 -14.57 -17.37 3.07
CA ASP A 208 -15.56 -17.99 3.96
C ASP A 208 -15.48 -17.45 5.40
N VAL A 209 -15.50 -16.12 5.50
CA VAL A 209 -15.53 -15.34 6.72
C VAL A 209 -16.53 -14.22 6.51
N GLU A 210 -17.42 -14.03 7.47
CA GLU A 210 -18.37 -12.92 7.48
C GLU A 210 -18.00 -11.92 8.57
N GLY A 211 -18.38 -10.66 8.33
CA GLY A 211 -18.36 -9.60 9.33
C GLY A 211 -19.68 -8.86 9.27
N SER A 212 -20.21 -8.46 10.44
CA SER A 212 -21.41 -7.63 10.55
C SER A 212 -21.02 -6.22 10.99
N TYR A 213 -21.65 -5.23 10.36
CA TYR A 213 -21.33 -3.82 10.51
C TYR A 213 -22.57 -3.02 10.89
N ASP A 214 -22.40 -2.04 11.76
CA ASP A 214 -23.46 -1.07 12.06
C ASP A 214 -23.52 0.03 10.99
N SER A 215 -24.54 0.90 11.08
CA SER A 215 -24.73 2.03 10.16
C SER A 215 -23.55 3.01 10.10
N TYR A 216 -22.73 3.05 11.16
CA TYR A 216 -21.52 3.86 11.22
C TYR A 216 -20.35 3.21 10.47
N THR A 217 -20.25 1.89 10.51
CA THR A 217 -19.13 1.12 9.94
C THR A 217 -19.35 0.78 8.47
N ILE A 218 -20.59 0.48 8.07
CA ILE A 218 -20.91 0.00 6.72
C ILE A 218 -20.42 0.93 5.60
N PRO A 219 -20.40 2.28 5.71
CA PRO A 219 -19.88 3.12 4.63
C PRO A 219 -18.40 2.91 4.34
N TYR A 220 -17.65 2.45 5.35
CA TYR A 220 -16.22 2.13 5.25
C TYR A 220 -15.96 0.67 4.86
N MET A 221 -17.00 -0.15 4.74
CA MET A 221 -16.91 -1.53 4.30
C MET A 221 -17.61 -1.75 2.96
N VAL A 222 -18.52 -0.85 2.58
CA VAL A 222 -19.36 -0.82 1.38
C VAL A 222 -20.38 -1.96 1.29
N ASN A 223 -20.05 -3.15 1.77
CA ASN A 223 -20.93 -4.30 1.77
C ASN A 223 -20.64 -5.25 2.94
N GLU A 224 -21.63 -6.09 3.26
CA GLU A 224 -21.50 -7.24 4.16
C GLU A 224 -21.31 -8.55 3.37
N GLY A 225 -21.32 -9.68 4.09
CA GLY A 225 -21.21 -11.03 3.54
C GLY A 225 -19.77 -11.47 3.32
N LYS A 226 -19.62 -12.49 2.46
CA LYS A 226 -18.36 -13.21 2.20
C LYS A 226 -17.53 -12.63 1.05
N ASP A 227 -18.08 -11.66 0.32
CA ASP A 227 -17.44 -11.07 -0.85
C ASP A 227 -16.76 -9.74 -0.53
N SER A 228 -15.58 -9.55 -1.11
CA SER A 228 -14.85 -8.28 -1.20
C SER A 228 -14.75 -7.89 -2.67
N TYR A 229 -15.38 -6.79 -3.07
CA TYR A 229 -15.43 -6.36 -4.47
C TYR A 229 -14.25 -5.47 -4.81
N PHE A 230 -13.67 -5.64 -6.00
CA PHE A 230 -12.62 -4.76 -6.48
C PHE A 230 -13.16 -3.38 -6.83
N THR A 231 -12.35 -2.35 -6.59
CA THR A 231 -12.66 -0.98 -7.01
C THR A 231 -12.64 -0.83 -8.52
N LYS A 232 -13.58 -0.04 -9.05
CA LYS A 232 -13.61 0.35 -10.47
C LYS A 232 -12.38 1.13 -10.90
N ILE A 233 -11.65 1.71 -9.95
CA ILE A 233 -10.36 2.35 -10.22
C ILE A 233 -9.41 1.34 -10.89
N VAL A 234 -9.30 0.13 -10.34
CA VAL A 234 -8.36 -0.90 -10.85
C VAL A 234 -8.98 -1.80 -11.92
N THR A 235 -10.30 -1.96 -11.97
CA THR A 235 -10.94 -2.78 -13.02
C THR A 235 -11.18 -1.99 -14.31
N GLU A 236 -11.70 -0.77 -14.21
CA GLU A 236 -12.20 0.01 -15.36
C GLU A 236 -11.34 1.23 -15.71
N LYS A 237 -10.81 1.98 -14.73
CA LYS A 237 -10.18 3.28 -14.98
C LYS A 237 -8.71 3.20 -15.39
N VAL A 238 -7.88 2.55 -14.58
CA VAL A 238 -6.43 2.57 -14.79
C VAL A 238 -5.96 1.43 -15.68
N THR A 239 -4.95 1.72 -16.48
CA THR A 239 -4.26 0.76 -17.35
C THR A 239 -2.94 0.28 -16.73
N LYS A 240 -2.33 1.12 -15.88
CA LYS A 240 -1.07 0.88 -15.17
C LYS A 240 -1.18 1.38 -13.73
N ILE A 241 -0.57 0.66 -12.79
CA ILE A 241 -0.50 1.04 -11.39
C ILE A 241 0.96 1.21 -10.99
N ILE A 242 1.27 2.37 -10.40
CA ILE A 242 2.52 2.61 -9.68
C ILE A 242 2.15 2.66 -8.19
N ASN A 243 2.73 1.76 -7.42
CA ASN A 243 2.41 1.58 -6.01
C ASN A 243 3.38 2.37 -5.13
N LEU A 244 2.85 3.22 -4.25
CA LEU A 244 3.63 4.13 -3.40
C LEU A 244 3.35 3.86 -1.91
N PRO A 245 3.72 2.67 -1.37
CA PRO A 245 3.52 2.37 0.04
C PRO A 245 4.51 3.15 0.92
N ILE A 246 4.26 3.18 2.23
CA ILE A 246 5.20 3.72 3.23
C ILE A 246 5.93 2.56 3.89
N LEU A 247 7.21 2.77 4.23
CA LEU A 247 8.01 1.89 5.06
C LEU A 247 7.46 1.87 6.51
N LYS A 248 6.45 1.02 6.75
CA LYS A 248 5.79 0.92 8.07
C LYS A 248 5.35 -0.49 8.48
N ASN A 249 5.26 -0.70 9.79
CA ASN A 249 4.73 -1.92 10.41
C ASN A 249 3.20 -1.90 10.64
N ALA A 250 2.63 -3.07 10.94
CA ALA A 250 1.35 -3.22 11.63
C ALA A 250 1.41 -4.43 12.57
N GLY A 251 1.36 -4.20 13.89
CA GLY A 251 1.69 -5.26 14.84
C GLY A 251 3.06 -5.88 14.49
N PRO A 252 3.21 -7.21 14.45
CA PRO A 252 4.50 -7.84 14.15
C PRO A 252 4.89 -7.76 12.66
N THR A 253 3.94 -7.62 11.74
CA THR A 253 4.17 -7.63 10.28
C THR A 253 4.56 -6.25 9.74
N THR A 254 4.95 -6.21 8.48
CA THR A 254 5.06 -4.98 7.68
C THR A 254 3.88 -4.79 6.73
N THR A 255 3.69 -3.57 6.21
CA THR A 255 2.48 -3.19 5.42
C THR A 255 2.79 -2.43 4.14
N LEU A 256 3.91 -2.76 3.50
CA LEU A 256 4.45 -2.11 2.31
C LEU A 256 3.61 -2.42 1.05
N CYS A 257 4.19 -2.94 -0.01
CA CYS A 257 3.60 -3.08 -1.34
C CYS A 257 2.34 -3.95 -1.37
N LEU A 258 2.44 -5.21 -0.95
CA LEU A 258 1.36 -6.19 -1.11
C LEU A 258 0.13 -5.79 -0.30
N LYS A 259 0.33 -5.37 0.96
CA LYS A 259 -0.78 -4.91 1.79
C LYS A 259 -1.39 -3.61 1.28
N ASN A 260 -0.57 -2.64 0.83
CA ASN A 260 -1.06 -1.37 0.30
C ASN A 260 -1.96 -1.59 -0.94
N LEU A 261 -1.59 -2.53 -1.80
CA LEU A 261 -2.38 -2.94 -2.96
C LEU A 261 -3.64 -3.70 -2.53
N ALA A 262 -3.49 -4.82 -1.84
CA ALA A 262 -4.59 -5.72 -1.51
C ALA A 262 -5.72 -5.01 -0.75
N PHE A 263 -5.41 -4.48 0.43
CA PHE A 263 -6.41 -3.84 1.29
C PHE A 263 -6.86 -2.47 0.77
N GLY A 264 -6.11 -1.87 -0.17
CA GLY A 264 -6.46 -0.62 -0.81
C GLY A 264 -7.43 -0.77 -1.98
N SER A 265 -7.58 -1.98 -2.52
CA SER A 265 -8.25 -2.22 -3.81
C SER A 265 -9.58 -2.96 -3.71
N ILE A 266 -9.93 -3.48 -2.53
CA ILE A 266 -11.15 -4.24 -2.31
C ILE A 266 -11.98 -3.69 -1.14
N THR A 267 -13.27 -3.96 -1.15
CA THR A 267 -14.20 -3.63 -0.07
C THR A 267 -14.25 -4.69 1.04
N ASN A 268 -15.07 -4.46 2.07
CA ASN A 268 -15.40 -5.41 3.13
C ASN A 268 -14.17 -6.01 3.84
N THR A 269 -13.11 -5.21 4.01
CA THR A 269 -11.80 -5.74 4.43
C THR A 269 -11.69 -6.07 5.91
N SER A 270 -12.54 -5.51 6.78
CA SER A 270 -12.42 -5.69 8.23
C SER A 270 -12.43 -7.17 8.63
N ARG A 271 -13.37 -7.96 8.09
CA ARG A 271 -13.50 -9.41 8.35
C ARG A 271 -12.23 -10.22 8.04
N LEU A 272 -11.37 -9.72 7.14
CA LEU A 272 -10.17 -10.42 6.67
C LEU A 272 -8.98 -10.29 7.63
N HIS A 273 -8.97 -9.27 8.50
CA HIS A 273 -7.79 -8.95 9.32
C HIS A 273 -7.48 -10.00 10.39
N SER A 274 -8.49 -10.72 10.90
CA SER A 274 -8.28 -11.64 12.02
C SER A 274 -7.76 -13.02 11.59
N LYS A 275 -8.29 -13.58 10.50
CA LYS A 275 -8.00 -14.98 10.10
C LYS A 275 -7.23 -15.09 8.79
N LEU A 276 -7.23 -14.05 7.96
CA LEU A 276 -6.73 -14.09 6.59
C LEU A 276 -5.78 -12.92 6.31
N TRP A 277 -5.08 -12.40 7.32
CA TRP A 277 -4.20 -11.24 7.13
C TRP A 277 -3.16 -11.50 6.04
N HIS A 278 -2.43 -12.61 6.14
CA HIS A 278 -1.34 -12.93 5.22
C HIS A 278 -1.87 -13.35 3.85
N GLU A 279 -2.91 -14.19 3.85
CA GLU A 279 -3.61 -14.66 2.67
C GLU A 279 -4.18 -13.47 1.90
N THR A 280 -4.82 -12.51 2.54
CA THR A 280 -5.37 -11.32 1.86
C THR A 280 -4.27 -10.48 1.23
N CYS A 281 -3.16 -10.25 1.93
CA CYS A 281 -2.01 -9.52 1.37
C CYS A 281 -1.48 -10.17 0.07
N ALA A 282 -1.38 -11.51 0.04
CA ALA A 282 -0.86 -12.23 -1.13
C ALA A 282 -1.93 -12.49 -2.21
N TYR A 283 -3.07 -13.07 -1.82
CA TYR A 283 -4.07 -13.66 -2.72
C TYR A 283 -4.78 -12.60 -3.55
N VAL A 284 -5.12 -11.46 -2.94
CA VAL A 284 -5.79 -10.36 -3.66
C VAL A 284 -4.89 -9.80 -4.77
N CYS A 285 -3.57 -9.77 -4.56
CA CYS A 285 -2.61 -9.36 -5.58
C CYS A 285 -2.48 -10.36 -6.74
N ALA A 286 -2.97 -11.59 -6.61
CA ALA A 286 -2.99 -12.58 -7.70
C ALA A 286 -4.12 -12.37 -8.71
N PHE A 287 -5.11 -11.53 -8.41
CA PHE A 287 -6.21 -11.25 -9.32
C PHE A 287 -5.78 -10.26 -10.44
N PRO A 288 -6.25 -10.45 -11.69
CA PRO A 288 -5.86 -9.63 -12.85
C PRO A 288 -5.94 -8.10 -12.65
N PRO A 289 -6.94 -7.52 -11.96
CA PRO A 289 -7.00 -6.07 -11.74
C PRO A 289 -5.76 -5.47 -11.07
N LEU A 290 -5.01 -6.27 -10.31
CA LEU A 290 -3.74 -5.88 -9.71
C LEU A 290 -2.56 -6.57 -10.38
N ARG A 291 -2.60 -7.90 -10.48
CA ARG A 291 -1.52 -8.73 -11.00
C ARG A 291 -1.00 -8.22 -12.33
N ASP A 292 -1.90 -7.81 -13.23
CA ASP A 292 -1.55 -7.51 -14.62
C ASP A 292 -1.34 -6.01 -14.90
N LYS A 293 -1.55 -5.16 -13.88
CA LYS A 293 -1.51 -3.70 -14.01
C LYS A 293 -0.42 -3.03 -13.17
N VAL A 294 0.04 -3.64 -12.07
CA VAL A 294 1.14 -3.10 -11.25
C VAL A 294 2.46 -3.25 -11.98
N VAL A 295 3.13 -2.13 -12.27
CA VAL A 295 4.38 -2.13 -13.05
C VAL A 295 5.61 -1.64 -12.26
N LEU A 296 5.40 -0.87 -11.19
CA LEU A 296 6.48 -0.31 -10.39
C LEU A 296 6.01 -0.10 -8.95
N ASN A 297 6.89 -0.37 -8.01
CA ASN A 297 6.70 -0.16 -6.58
C ASN A 297 7.81 0.76 -6.07
N ILE A 298 7.44 1.84 -5.39
CA ILE A 298 8.34 2.82 -4.79
C ILE A 298 7.92 2.92 -3.32
N ALA A 299 8.55 2.13 -2.46
CA ALA A 299 8.31 2.23 -1.03
C ALA A 299 9.01 3.47 -0.49
N ASP A 300 8.19 4.40 0.01
CA ASP A 300 8.63 5.64 0.64
C ASP A 300 9.13 5.35 2.07
N GLY A 301 10.44 5.47 2.23
CA GLY A 301 11.12 5.46 3.51
C GLY A 301 11.83 6.79 3.79
N LEU A 302 11.36 7.93 3.27
CA LEU A 302 11.91 9.21 3.72
C LEU A 302 11.67 9.34 5.23
N ILE A 303 10.40 9.16 5.61
CA ILE A 303 9.93 9.02 6.99
C ILE A 303 9.14 7.71 7.08
N GLY A 304 9.46 6.88 8.07
CA GLY A 304 8.84 5.58 8.27
C GLY A 304 8.45 5.32 9.72
N CYS A 305 7.80 4.19 9.96
CA CYS A 305 7.39 3.77 11.31
C CYS A 305 7.75 2.32 11.58
N PHE A 306 8.63 2.09 12.55
CA PHE A 306 9.14 0.74 12.84
C PHE A 306 8.31 -0.03 13.85
N ASP A 307 7.48 0.61 14.68
CA ASP A 307 6.63 -0.10 15.63
C ASP A 307 5.34 0.64 16.00
N GLY A 308 4.44 -0.04 16.72
CA GLY A 308 3.22 0.57 17.23
C GLY A 308 2.15 0.86 16.17
N GLY A 309 2.45 0.55 14.91
CA GLY A 309 1.49 0.50 13.83
C GLY A 309 0.31 -0.43 14.09
N PRO A 310 -0.78 -0.29 13.33
CA PRO A 310 -0.80 0.44 12.06
C PRO A 310 -1.10 1.95 12.18
N SER A 311 -1.41 2.47 13.37
CA SER A 311 -1.44 3.92 13.63
C SER A 311 -0.02 4.51 13.67
N ALA A 312 0.15 5.75 13.22
CA ALA A 312 1.40 6.49 13.40
C ALA A 312 1.58 6.90 14.87
N LYS A 313 2.38 6.15 15.62
CA LYS A 313 2.78 6.53 16.98
C LYS A 313 4.08 7.34 16.90
N PRO A 314 4.09 8.63 17.27
CA PRO A 314 5.23 9.52 17.04
C PRO A 314 6.58 8.98 17.55
N GLN A 315 6.60 8.27 18.67
CA GLN A 315 7.83 7.71 19.25
C GLN A 315 8.49 6.60 18.41
N PHE A 316 7.76 6.03 17.45
CA PHE A 316 8.27 4.99 16.55
C PHE A 316 8.43 5.50 15.12
N ILE A 317 8.26 6.80 14.89
CA ILE A 317 8.52 7.46 13.62
C ILE A 317 9.99 7.85 13.57
N CYS A 318 10.65 7.57 12.45
CA CYS A 318 12.02 8.01 12.22
C CYS A 318 12.27 8.29 10.74
N ASN A 319 13.30 9.09 10.47
CA ASN A 319 13.78 9.32 9.12
C ASN A 319 14.66 8.12 8.73
N TYR A 320 14.25 7.36 7.71
CA TYR A 320 15.14 6.38 7.09
C TYR A 320 15.89 6.98 5.91
N ASN A 321 15.47 8.15 5.42
CA ASN A 321 16.12 8.87 4.35
C ASN A 321 16.31 8.00 3.09
N MET A 322 15.32 7.15 2.79
CA MET A 322 15.47 6.02 1.88
C MET A 322 14.29 5.87 0.92
N LEU A 323 14.56 5.43 -0.31
CA LEU A 323 13.58 4.83 -1.21
C LEU A 323 13.95 3.39 -1.52
N LEU A 324 12.96 2.50 -1.56
CA LEU A 324 13.11 1.15 -2.12
C LEU A 324 12.28 1.06 -3.40
N VAL A 325 12.91 0.77 -4.54
CA VAL A 325 12.28 0.83 -5.86
C VAL A 325 12.50 -0.47 -6.63
N GLY A 326 11.44 -1.06 -7.15
CA GLY A 326 11.49 -2.29 -7.94
C GLY A 326 10.18 -2.56 -8.69
N SER A 327 10.23 -3.38 -9.74
CA SER A 327 8.97 -3.84 -10.38
C SER A 327 8.31 -4.97 -9.59
N ASP A 328 9.12 -5.74 -8.86
CA ASP A 328 8.68 -6.88 -8.04
C ASP A 328 8.20 -6.40 -6.66
N PRO A 329 6.89 -6.43 -6.36
CA PRO A 329 6.37 -5.99 -5.06
C PRO A 329 6.80 -6.92 -3.91
N VAL A 330 7.02 -8.21 -4.18
CA VAL A 330 7.38 -9.21 -3.18
C VAL A 330 8.81 -8.96 -2.70
N SER A 331 9.72 -8.69 -3.63
CA SER A 331 11.11 -8.38 -3.30
C SER A 331 11.23 -7.04 -2.56
N VAL A 332 10.47 -6.01 -2.97
CA VAL A 332 10.45 -4.73 -2.25
C VAL A 332 9.94 -4.91 -0.82
N ASP A 333 8.90 -5.74 -0.61
CA ASP A 333 8.39 -6.05 0.73
C ASP A 333 9.41 -6.81 1.58
N ARG A 334 10.16 -7.76 1.01
CA ARG A 334 11.22 -8.47 1.71
C ARG A 334 12.32 -7.54 2.20
N ILE A 335 12.82 -6.66 1.33
CA ILE A 335 13.87 -5.70 1.70
C ILE A 335 13.33 -4.70 2.73
N GLY A 336 12.11 -4.19 2.53
CA GLY A 336 11.47 -3.28 3.49
C GLY A 336 11.23 -3.92 4.85
N HIS A 337 10.89 -5.21 4.88
CA HIS A 337 10.79 -5.99 6.12
C HIS A 337 12.13 -6.07 6.83
N ASP A 338 13.21 -6.42 6.12
CA ASP A 338 14.56 -6.46 6.71
C ASP A 338 14.96 -5.12 7.34
N VAL A 339 14.67 -4.01 6.65
CA VAL A 339 14.95 -2.65 7.15
C VAL A 339 14.21 -2.36 8.46
N ILE A 340 12.90 -2.63 8.51
CA ILE A 340 12.09 -2.41 9.73
C ILE A 340 12.57 -3.34 10.85
N ILE A 341 12.89 -4.60 10.54
CA ILE A 341 13.36 -5.55 11.54
C ILE A 341 14.69 -5.11 12.14
N ALA A 342 15.64 -4.68 11.30
CA ALA A 342 16.92 -4.16 11.75
C ALA A 342 16.74 -2.94 12.68
N LYS A 343 15.84 -2.01 12.33
CA LYS A 343 15.53 -0.86 13.19
C LYS A 343 14.97 -1.28 14.54
N ARG A 344 13.98 -2.18 14.57
CA ARG A 344 13.42 -2.71 15.83
C ARG A 344 14.45 -3.43 16.69
N VAL A 345 15.41 -4.14 16.08
CA VAL A 345 16.51 -4.77 16.82
C VAL A 345 17.43 -3.71 17.42
N SER A 346 17.81 -2.68 16.66
CA SER A 346 18.64 -1.59 17.18
C SER A 346 17.98 -0.80 18.31
N GLU A 347 16.64 -0.74 18.32
CA GLU A 347 15.84 -0.06 19.35
C GLU A 347 15.44 -0.99 20.52
N GLY A 348 15.91 -2.24 20.52
CA GLY A 348 15.61 -3.22 21.57
C GLY A 348 14.15 -3.69 21.64
N ILE A 349 13.33 -3.41 20.62
CA ILE A 349 11.92 -3.82 20.54
C ILE A 349 11.77 -5.31 20.26
N GLN A 350 12.69 -5.87 19.49
CA GLN A 350 12.72 -7.30 19.18
C GLN A 350 14.16 -7.78 19.11
N LYS A 351 14.38 -9.09 19.29
CA LYS A 351 15.74 -9.67 19.24
C LYS A 351 16.13 -10.16 17.84
N ILE A 352 15.19 -10.79 17.14
CA ILE A 352 15.38 -11.42 15.83
C ILE A 352 14.10 -11.30 15.01
N ASP A 353 14.21 -11.52 13.69
CA ASP A 353 13.04 -11.70 12.83
C ASP A 353 12.23 -12.93 13.26
N ARG A 354 10.93 -12.88 13.01
CA ARG A 354 10.00 -13.99 13.21
C ARG A 354 9.40 -14.36 11.86
N PRO A 355 9.66 -15.56 11.32
CA PRO A 355 9.18 -15.95 9.99
C PRO A 355 7.65 -15.78 9.82
N GLU A 356 6.88 -15.98 10.89
CA GLU A 356 5.42 -15.82 10.88
C GLU A 356 5.00 -14.39 10.55
N ALA A 357 5.79 -13.39 10.92
CA ALA A 357 5.51 -11.98 10.65
C ALA A 357 5.61 -11.63 9.15
N SER A 358 6.37 -12.40 8.38
CA SER A 358 6.57 -12.21 6.94
C SER A 358 5.90 -13.30 6.09
N LYS A 359 5.04 -14.15 6.66
CA LYS A 359 4.37 -15.27 5.95
C LYS A 359 3.70 -14.86 4.63
N PHE A 360 3.20 -13.64 4.51
CA PHE A 360 2.56 -13.14 3.28
C PHE A 360 3.53 -13.03 2.10
N ILE A 361 4.83 -12.81 2.36
CA ILE A 361 5.88 -12.77 1.34
C ILE A 361 6.06 -14.17 0.75
N ALA A 362 6.15 -15.20 1.60
CA ALA A 362 6.26 -16.59 1.18
C ALA A 362 5.03 -17.03 0.36
N LEU A 363 3.82 -16.71 0.84
CA LEU A 363 2.57 -16.99 0.11
C LEU A 363 2.55 -16.31 -1.27
N ALA A 364 3.05 -15.07 -1.38
CA ALA A 364 3.10 -14.36 -2.66
C ALA A 364 4.12 -14.98 -3.62
N GLU A 365 5.26 -15.45 -3.12
CA GLU A 365 6.26 -16.20 -3.91
C GLU A 365 5.71 -17.54 -4.40
N GLU A 366 4.99 -18.29 -3.56
CA GLU A 366 4.31 -19.54 -3.94
C GLU A 366 3.30 -19.34 -5.08
N LEU A 367 2.65 -18.17 -5.15
CA LEU A 367 1.73 -17.79 -6.23
C LEU A 367 2.46 -17.21 -7.47
N GLY A 368 3.79 -17.20 -7.45
CA GLY A 368 4.62 -16.64 -8.52
C GLY A 368 4.43 -15.14 -8.70
N LEU A 369 4.07 -14.39 -7.65
CA LEU A 369 3.90 -12.93 -7.71
C LEU A 369 5.24 -12.19 -7.61
N GLY A 370 6.30 -12.88 -7.20
CA GLY A 370 7.65 -12.35 -7.17
C GLY A 370 8.59 -13.15 -6.28
N ILE A 371 9.78 -12.60 -6.05
CA ILE A 371 10.85 -13.27 -5.31
C ILE A 371 10.86 -12.77 -3.87
N GLY A 372 10.58 -13.67 -2.92
CA GLY A 372 10.49 -13.38 -1.48
C GLY A 372 11.67 -13.87 -0.65
N ARG A 373 12.39 -14.88 -1.13
CA ARG A 373 13.64 -15.36 -0.52
C ARG A 373 14.75 -14.33 -0.65
N ARG A 374 15.39 -14.01 0.47
CA ARG A 374 16.31 -12.86 0.55
C ARG A 374 17.57 -13.06 -0.28
N GLU A 375 18.06 -14.28 -0.34
CA GLU A 375 19.23 -14.74 -1.09
C GLU A 375 19.06 -14.66 -2.61
N ASP A 376 17.82 -14.69 -3.09
CA ASP A 376 17.48 -14.60 -4.51
C ASP A 376 17.24 -13.15 -4.97
N ILE A 377 17.31 -12.18 -4.05
CA ILE A 377 17.08 -10.76 -4.34
C ILE A 377 18.40 -10.03 -4.59
N GLU A 378 18.54 -9.48 -5.79
CA GLU A 378 19.57 -8.53 -6.18
C GLU A 378 19.25 -7.15 -5.57
N LEU A 379 19.92 -6.80 -4.47
CA LEU A 379 19.84 -5.49 -3.85
C LEU A 379 20.93 -4.57 -4.41
N LEU A 380 20.53 -3.53 -5.13
CA LEU A 380 21.42 -2.49 -5.67
C LEU A 380 21.37 -1.27 -4.76
N GLU A 381 22.48 -0.92 -4.11
CA GLU A 381 22.54 0.22 -3.20
C GLU A 381 23.16 1.46 -3.87
N VAL A 382 22.51 2.61 -3.68
CA VAL A 382 23.01 3.94 -4.10
C VAL A 382 22.97 4.88 -2.91
N ASN A 383 24.13 5.40 -2.51
CA ASN A 383 24.23 6.39 -1.45
C ASN A 383 24.49 7.77 -2.09
N MET A 384 23.55 8.69 -1.93
CA MET A 384 23.68 10.08 -2.38
C MET A 384 24.54 10.88 -1.40
N LEU A 385 25.25 11.89 -1.92
CA LEU A 385 26.11 12.80 -1.15
C LEU A 385 25.42 14.13 -0.83
#